data_AF-A0AAJ2MS06-F1
#
_entry.id   AF-A0AAJ2MS06-F1
#
_cell.length_a   1.000
_cell.length_b   1.000
_cell.length_c   1.000
_cell.angle_alpha   90.00
_cell.angle_beta   90.00
_cell.angle_gamma   90.00
#
_symmetry.space_group_name_H-M   'P 1'
#
loop_
_entity.id
_entity.type
_entity.pdbx_description
1 polymer ?
#
loop_
_entity_poly.entity_id
_entity_poly.type
_entity_poly.pdbx_seq_one_letter_code
_entity_poly.pdbx_strand_id
1 'polypeptide(L)'
;MPASVSLRPRAAGWRSLLLLVLASASLPAAAQSMACGTYKDSSGNTTLTLESEGHGFLSGPYQATEELRIARQDDVLGTGNLSTGRLENWYFSDNDRTLSTPYREFTRERSAACKVMPEPIQDGCVMNTSECLEALPEAAPQKLHAWCAEGVGAACMRLLETYQQQAKDASPSTAEPPMPEICKEESSSFDAEGCTAVARQVASEMMGKALLGLQHSVDAPLLPAQLDELIALCRVQQGETFCADTAETLWSSGRLQQAREALQLSCAQRADAPACGPAKDLGVLASAPGTALAPVTASALPCGSFEAERSVLSQLRFLQDGVVEAGGREQPLRASLRDGRILIHRELGSDFVLQLLQNGNLAGIDGGNRFAYYERKPAAGNDRCTP
;
A
#
# COMPACT_ATOMS: atom_id res chain seq x y z
N MET A 1 49.74 -35.33 9.63
CA MET A 1 50.03 -34.28 8.64
C MET A 1 49.03 -34.39 7.51
N PRO A 2 48.04 -33.48 7.40
CA PRO A 2 47.32 -33.26 6.16
C PRO A 2 47.89 -32.03 5.43
N ALA A 3 48.04 -32.15 4.12
CA ALA A 3 48.55 -31.11 3.25
C ALA A 3 47.52 -29.98 3.09
N SER A 4 47.95 -28.77 3.41
CA SER A 4 47.25 -27.51 3.19
C SER A 4 47.09 -27.23 1.69
N VAL A 5 45.85 -27.10 1.21
CA VAL A 5 45.56 -26.52 -0.10
C VAL A 5 45.00 -25.12 0.11
N SER A 6 45.74 -24.14 -0.39
CA SER A 6 45.49 -22.71 -0.31
C SER A 6 44.15 -22.33 -0.95
N LEU A 7 43.31 -21.62 -0.21
CA LEU A 7 42.23 -20.80 -0.79
C LEU A 7 42.86 -19.76 -1.71
N ARG A 8 42.44 -19.73 -2.98
CA ARG A 8 42.64 -18.59 -3.89
C ARG A 8 41.30 -17.88 -4.09
N PRO A 9 41.27 -16.54 -4.08
CA PRO A 9 40.05 -15.76 -4.17
C PRO A 9 39.51 -15.80 -5.61
N ARG A 10 38.28 -16.28 -5.78
CA ARG A 10 37.48 -16.06 -6.99
C ARG A 10 36.83 -14.68 -6.89
N ALA A 11 37.58 -13.64 -7.23
CA ALA A 11 37.05 -12.28 -7.35
C ALA A 11 37.91 -11.49 -8.36
N ALA A 12 37.81 -11.82 -9.65
CA ALA A 12 38.47 -11.03 -10.70
C ALA A 12 37.90 -11.25 -12.12
N GLY A 13 36.64 -11.68 -12.25
CA GLY A 13 36.02 -11.95 -13.57
C GLY A 13 34.83 -11.06 -13.93
N TRP A 14 34.04 -10.60 -12.95
CA TRP A 14 32.81 -9.83 -13.20
C TRP A 14 32.97 -8.31 -13.19
N ARG A 15 34.07 -7.79 -12.63
CA ARG A 15 34.35 -6.34 -12.62
C ARG A 15 34.92 -5.80 -13.93
N SER A 16 35.38 -6.66 -14.84
CA SER A 16 36.11 -6.23 -16.05
C SER A 16 35.22 -6.01 -17.28
N LEU A 17 33.94 -6.40 -17.26
CA LEU A 17 32.97 -5.96 -18.26
C LEU A 17 32.24 -4.66 -17.88
N LEU A 18 32.28 -4.26 -16.60
CA LEU A 18 31.62 -3.06 -16.09
C LEU A 18 32.49 -1.79 -16.16
N LEU A 19 33.80 -1.91 -16.34
CA LEU A 19 34.74 -0.77 -16.34
C LEU A 19 35.20 -0.29 -17.73
N LEU A 20 34.74 -0.93 -18.81
CA LEU A 20 35.12 -0.53 -20.19
C LEU A 20 34.00 0.15 -20.99
N VAL A 21 32.79 0.32 -20.41
CA VAL A 21 31.71 1.12 -21.02
C VAL A 21 31.72 2.56 -20.51
N LEU A 22 32.23 2.83 -19.30
CA LEU A 22 32.16 4.15 -18.66
C LEU A 22 33.42 5.03 -18.77
N ALA A 23 34.50 4.56 -19.41
CA ALA A 23 35.73 5.36 -19.63
C ALA A 23 35.88 5.92 -21.05
N SER A 24 34.91 5.70 -21.93
CA SER A 24 34.97 6.11 -23.34
C SER A 24 34.26 7.46 -23.58
N ALA A 25 34.64 8.49 -22.82
CA ALA A 25 34.20 9.86 -23.08
C ALA A 25 35.03 10.49 -24.22
N SER A 26 35.02 9.90 -25.41
CA SER A 26 35.41 10.55 -26.66
C SER A 26 35.27 9.58 -27.84
N LEU A 27 34.03 9.38 -28.29
CA LEU A 27 33.60 9.10 -29.66
C LEU A 27 32.06 9.04 -29.58
N PRO A 28 31.31 9.60 -30.54
CA PRO A 28 29.89 9.31 -30.61
C PRO A 28 29.81 7.82 -30.97
N ALA A 29 29.63 6.97 -29.96
CA ALA A 29 28.84 5.78 -30.19
C ALA A 29 27.60 6.29 -30.92
N ALA A 30 27.29 5.73 -32.08
CA ALA A 30 25.95 5.84 -32.58
C ALA A 30 25.09 5.22 -31.47
N ALA A 31 24.65 6.04 -30.52
CA ALA A 31 23.58 5.69 -29.61
C ALA A 31 22.50 5.25 -30.57
N GLN A 32 22.24 3.94 -30.62
CA GLN A 32 21.08 3.47 -31.37
C GLN A 32 19.93 4.25 -30.75
N SER A 33 19.38 5.16 -31.56
CA SER A 33 18.34 6.07 -31.10
C SER A 33 17.26 5.22 -30.47
N MET A 34 16.83 5.57 -29.26
CA MET A 34 15.78 4.82 -28.57
C MET A 34 14.57 4.65 -29.50
N ALA A 35 13.96 3.48 -29.49
CA ALA A 35 12.78 3.17 -30.30
C ALA A 35 11.51 3.69 -29.62
N CYS A 36 11.39 5.02 -29.46
CA CYS A 36 10.25 5.63 -28.80
C CYS A 36 8.93 5.37 -29.54
N GLY A 37 7.84 5.22 -28.79
CA GLY A 37 6.56 4.82 -29.32
C GLY A 37 5.70 4.05 -28.35
N THR A 38 4.55 3.58 -28.83
CA THR A 38 3.62 2.74 -28.08
C THR A 38 3.71 1.31 -28.57
N TYR A 39 3.77 0.40 -27.62
CA TYR A 39 3.82 -1.05 -27.83
C TYR A 39 2.66 -1.68 -27.08
N LYS A 40 2.06 -2.72 -27.68
CA LYS A 40 0.97 -3.48 -27.06
C LYS A 40 1.42 -4.90 -26.82
N ASP A 41 1.00 -5.46 -25.69
CA ASP A 41 1.19 -6.87 -25.42
C ASP A 41 0.31 -7.73 -26.33
N SER A 42 0.62 -9.02 -26.41
CA SER A 42 -0.12 -9.98 -27.23
C SER A 42 -1.61 -10.09 -26.88
N SER A 43 -1.99 -9.77 -25.63
CA SER A 43 -3.39 -9.73 -25.18
C SER A 43 -4.12 -8.43 -25.55
N GLY A 44 -3.39 -7.38 -25.94
CA GLY A 44 -3.90 -6.05 -26.25
C GLY A 44 -4.35 -5.22 -25.03
N ASN A 45 -4.18 -5.75 -23.82
CA ASN A 45 -4.65 -5.12 -22.58
C ASN A 45 -3.57 -4.25 -21.93
N THR A 46 -2.30 -4.55 -22.16
CA THR A 46 -1.20 -3.80 -21.54
C THR A 46 -0.47 -2.98 -22.60
N THR A 47 -0.29 -1.70 -22.33
CA THR A 47 0.44 -0.78 -23.19
C THR A 47 1.76 -0.38 -22.53
N LEU A 48 2.86 -0.56 -23.25
CA LEU A 48 4.16 0.01 -22.93
C LEU A 48 4.37 1.25 -23.79
N THR A 49 4.65 2.38 -23.15
CA THR A 49 4.99 3.63 -23.83
C THR A 49 6.44 3.98 -23.52
N LEU A 50 7.31 3.99 -24.54
CA LEU A 50 8.66 4.51 -24.44
C LEU A 50 8.64 5.96 -24.92
N GLU A 51 8.73 6.90 -23.98
CA GLU A 51 8.54 8.33 -24.25
C GLU A 51 9.85 9.04 -24.62
N SER A 52 10.95 8.62 -24.01
CA SER A 52 12.28 9.20 -24.20
C SER A 52 13.34 8.12 -24.09
N GLU A 53 14.61 8.51 -24.21
CA GLU A 53 15.75 7.59 -24.02
C GLU A 53 15.90 7.10 -22.58
N GLY A 54 15.21 7.71 -21.63
CA GLY A 54 15.35 7.37 -20.23
C GLY A 54 14.07 7.18 -19.44
N HIS A 55 12.91 7.39 -20.06
CA HIS A 55 11.61 7.32 -19.39
C HIS A 55 10.58 6.55 -20.22
N GLY A 56 9.78 5.74 -19.53
CA GLY A 56 8.64 5.04 -20.12
C GLY A 56 7.57 4.70 -19.08
N PHE A 57 6.45 4.18 -19.57
CA PHE A 57 5.29 3.84 -18.74
C PHE A 57 4.73 2.47 -19.12
N LEU A 58 4.27 1.73 -18.12
CA LEU A 58 3.50 0.51 -18.32
C LEU A 58 2.09 0.71 -17.76
N SER A 59 1.07 0.61 -18.61
CA SER A 59 -0.34 0.80 -18.21
C SER A 59 -1.19 -0.39 -18.63
N GLY A 60 -2.14 -0.78 -17.78
CA GLY A 60 -3.12 -1.81 -18.09
C GLY A 60 -4.45 -1.56 -17.36
N PRO A 61 -5.54 -2.27 -17.70
CA PRO A 61 -6.87 -2.04 -17.14
C PRO A 61 -6.98 -2.38 -15.65
N TYR A 62 -6.10 -3.25 -15.14
CA TYR A 62 -6.18 -3.79 -13.77
C TYR A 62 -4.99 -3.44 -12.88
N GLN A 63 -4.05 -2.64 -13.37
CA GLN A 63 -2.84 -2.25 -12.64
C GLN A 63 -2.65 -0.73 -12.73
N ALA A 64 -2.10 -0.11 -11.70
CA ALA A 64 -1.67 1.29 -11.73
C ALA A 64 -0.73 1.53 -12.91
N THR A 65 -0.70 2.75 -13.43
CA THR A 65 0.36 3.14 -14.37
C THR A 65 1.70 3.07 -13.65
N GLU A 66 2.59 2.23 -14.16
CA GLU A 66 3.93 2.07 -13.62
C GLU A 66 4.91 2.95 -14.39
N GLU A 67 5.73 3.69 -13.65
CA GLU A 67 6.77 4.55 -14.20
C GLU A 67 8.09 3.81 -14.29
N LEU A 68 8.75 3.93 -15.43
CA LEU A 68 9.97 3.21 -15.76
C LEU A 68 11.11 4.19 -16.03
N ARG A 69 12.20 4.03 -15.32
CA ARG A 69 13.51 4.50 -15.77
C ARG A 69 14.08 3.45 -16.72
N ILE A 70 14.50 3.86 -17.90
CA ILE A 70 15.04 2.94 -18.90
C ILE A 70 16.43 3.38 -19.38
N ALA A 71 17.22 2.43 -19.85
CA ALA A 71 18.48 2.72 -20.54
C ALA A 71 18.71 1.63 -21.59
N ARG A 72 19.00 2.04 -22.82
CA ARG A 72 19.27 1.12 -23.91
C ARG A 72 20.77 0.93 -24.10
N GLN A 73 21.19 -0.32 -24.26
CA GLN A 73 22.51 -0.69 -24.74
C GLN A 73 22.34 -1.84 -25.75
N ASP A 74 22.64 -1.57 -27.03
CA ASP A 74 22.40 -2.48 -28.15
C ASP A 74 20.93 -2.96 -28.16
N ASP A 75 20.71 -4.28 -28.19
CA ASP A 75 19.38 -4.89 -28.15
C ASP A 75 18.84 -5.05 -26.73
N VAL A 76 19.57 -4.62 -25.70
CA VAL A 76 19.15 -4.72 -24.31
C VAL A 76 18.56 -3.39 -23.83
N LEU A 77 17.37 -3.46 -23.24
CA LEU A 77 16.74 -2.36 -22.53
C LEU A 77 16.77 -2.67 -21.03
N GLY A 78 17.68 -2.04 -20.31
CA GLY A 78 17.68 -2.07 -18.84
C GLY A 78 16.51 -1.23 -18.33
N THR A 79 15.75 -1.77 -17.39
CA THR A 79 14.58 -1.11 -16.81
C THR A 79 14.65 -1.12 -15.30
N GLY A 80 14.42 0.05 -14.70
CA GLY A 80 14.13 0.23 -13.29
C GLY A 80 12.71 0.74 -13.14
N ASN A 81 11.83 -0.12 -12.62
CA ASN A 81 10.45 0.23 -12.36
C ASN A 81 10.38 1.05 -11.07
N LEU A 82 10.19 2.36 -11.21
CA LEU A 82 10.17 3.32 -10.12
C LEU A 82 8.92 3.15 -9.23
N SER A 83 7.84 2.57 -9.78
CA SER A 83 6.61 2.30 -9.02
C SER A 83 6.71 1.04 -8.16
N THR A 84 7.38 -0.01 -8.63
CA THR A 84 7.46 -1.32 -7.94
C THR A 84 8.82 -1.62 -7.32
N GLY A 85 9.86 -0.86 -7.65
CA GLY A 85 11.23 -1.06 -7.18
C GLY A 85 11.99 -2.18 -7.90
N ARG A 86 11.44 -2.71 -9.01
CA ARG A 86 12.01 -3.85 -9.72
C ARG A 86 13.03 -3.43 -10.77
N LEU A 87 14.13 -4.17 -10.85
CA LEU A 87 15.14 -4.06 -11.90
C LEU A 87 15.04 -5.24 -12.86
N GLU A 88 14.98 -4.97 -14.17
CA GLU A 88 14.88 -6.00 -15.20
C GLU A 88 15.68 -5.63 -16.45
N ASN A 89 15.96 -6.65 -17.27
CA ASN A 89 16.47 -6.47 -18.62
C ASN A 89 15.44 -7.01 -19.60
N TRP A 90 15.07 -6.18 -20.56
CA TRP A 90 14.21 -6.52 -21.68
C TRP A 90 15.02 -6.50 -22.97
N TYR A 91 14.50 -7.11 -24.02
CA TYR A 91 15.26 -7.33 -25.26
C TYR A 91 14.47 -6.85 -26.47
N PHE A 92 15.07 -5.95 -27.25
CA PHE A 92 14.57 -5.60 -28.56
C PHE A 92 14.87 -6.71 -29.57
N SER A 93 13.94 -6.92 -30.49
CA SER A 93 14.08 -7.79 -31.65
C SER A 93 13.27 -7.25 -32.83
N ASP A 94 13.39 -7.92 -33.98
CA ASP A 94 12.65 -7.58 -35.20
C ASP A 94 12.83 -6.12 -35.66
N ASN A 95 14.07 -5.61 -35.61
CA ASN A 95 14.40 -4.20 -35.90
C ASN A 95 13.60 -3.23 -35.00
N ASP A 96 13.67 -3.45 -33.69
CA ASP A 96 13.00 -2.68 -32.64
C ASP A 96 11.47 -2.66 -32.74
N ARG A 97 10.88 -3.64 -33.45
CA ARG A 97 9.42 -3.79 -33.51
C ARG A 97 8.87 -4.63 -32.38
N THR A 98 9.70 -5.47 -31.80
CA THR A 98 9.32 -6.41 -30.76
C THR A 98 10.18 -6.16 -29.54
N LEU A 99 9.56 -6.18 -28.37
CA LEU A 99 10.24 -6.09 -27.09
C LEU A 99 9.81 -7.24 -26.19
N SER A 100 10.75 -8.12 -25.88
CA SER A 100 10.52 -9.30 -25.04
C SER A 100 10.94 -9.02 -23.60
N THR A 101 10.06 -9.35 -22.67
CA THR A 101 10.29 -9.32 -21.21
C THR A 101 10.27 -10.76 -20.67
N PRO A 102 10.66 -11.00 -19.41
CA PRO A 102 10.54 -12.33 -18.80
C PRO A 102 9.11 -12.89 -18.75
N TYR A 103 8.08 -12.04 -18.85
CA TYR A 103 6.68 -12.41 -18.63
C TYR A 103 5.78 -12.26 -19.85
N ARG A 104 6.17 -11.45 -20.82
CA ARG A 104 5.35 -11.07 -21.98
C ARG A 104 6.16 -10.47 -23.09
N GLU A 105 5.54 -10.40 -24.26
CA GLU A 105 6.09 -9.79 -25.46
C GLU A 105 5.21 -8.61 -25.88
N PHE A 106 5.86 -7.53 -26.29
CA PHE A 106 5.22 -6.32 -26.78
C PHE A 106 5.57 -6.09 -28.26
N THR A 107 4.57 -5.76 -29.07
CA THR A 107 4.77 -5.37 -30.47
C THR A 107 4.47 -3.88 -30.64
N ARG A 108 5.33 -3.17 -31.38
CA ARG A 108 5.19 -1.74 -31.64
C ARG A 108 3.95 -1.46 -32.49
N GLU A 109 3.01 -0.72 -31.92
CA GLU A 109 1.81 -0.25 -32.61
C GLU A 109 2.08 1.08 -33.33
N ARG A 110 2.75 2.01 -32.65
CA ARG A 110 3.05 3.35 -33.20
C ARG A 110 4.47 3.77 -32.83
N SER A 111 5.22 4.23 -33.83
CA SER A 111 6.51 4.89 -33.62
C SER A 111 6.32 6.37 -33.28
N ALA A 112 7.18 6.93 -32.44
CA ALA A 112 7.20 8.36 -32.11
C ALA A 112 8.64 8.88 -32.04
N ALA A 113 8.82 10.19 -32.18
CA ALA A 113 10.09 10.83 -31.85
C ALA A 113 10.27 10.86 -30.33
N CYS A 114 11.48 10.56 -29.86
CA CYS A 114 11.80 10.62 -28.44
C CYS A 114 11.74 12.06 -27.91
N LYS A 115 11.13 12.22 -26.74
CA LYS A 115 11.14 13.50 -26.02
C LYS A 115 12.48 13.71 -25.33
N VAL A 116 12.83 14.97 -25.12
CA VAL A 116 13.97 15.35 -24.28
C VAL A 116 13.60 15.11 -22.82
N MET A 117 14.47 14.43 -22.07
CA MET A 117 14.27 14.26 -20.64
C MET A 117 14.73 15.49 -19.86
N PRO A 118 14.04 15.82 -18.76
CA PRO A 118 14.61 16.70 -17.74
C PRO A 118 15.95 16.15 -17.25
N GLU A 119 16.86 17.06 -16.90
CA GLU A 119 18.13 16.67 -16.30
C GLU A 119 17.88 16.09 -14.90
N PRO A 120 18.37 14.87 -14.60
CA PRO A 120 18.15 14.25 -13.30
C PRO A 120 18.92 14.99 -12.20
N ILE A 121 18.43 14.87 -10.97
CA ILE A 121 19.09 15.45 -9.79
C ILE A 121 20.44 14.75 -9.57
N GLN A 122 21.50 15.52 -9.32
CA GLN A 122 22.80 14.96 -8.96
C GLN A 122 22.70 14.10 -7.71
N ASP A 123 23.31 12.91 -7.76
CA ASP A 123 23.24 11.88 -6.71
C ASP A 123 21.79 11.41 -6.37
N GLY A 124 20.82 11.79 -7.20
CA GLY A 124 19.43 11.36 -7.10
C GLY A 124 19.23 9.89 -7.50
N CYS A 125 18.07 9.35 -7.15
CA CYS A 125 17.66 7.99 -7.50
C CYS A 125 17.44 7.81 -9.00
N VAL A 126 16.91 8.83 -9.70
CA VAL A 126 16.67 8.78 -11.14
C VAL A 126 17.99 8.75 -11.92
N MET A 127 19.04 9.37 -11.36
CA MET A 127 20.41 9.29 -11.90
C MET A 127 21.05 7.94 -11.61
N ASN A 128 20.93 7.44 -10.37
CA ASN A 128 21.59 6.21 -9.90
C ASN A 128 20.58 5.08 -9.63
N THR A 129 19.74 4.78 -10.62
CA THR A 129 18.53 3.96 -10.40
C THR A 129 18.82 2.55 -9.89
N SER A 130 19.83 1.85 -10.43
CA SER A 130 20.15 0.49 -9.96
C SER A 130 20.53 0.48 -8.48
N GLU A 131 21.50 1.31 -8.10
CA GLU A 131 22.00 1.37 -6.72
C GLU A 131 20.92 1.86 -5.75
N CYS A 132 20.09 2.80 -6.20
CA CYS A 132 18.98 3.30 -5.41
C CYS A 132 17.91 2.22 -5.17
N LEU A 133 17.42 1.55 -6.21
CA LEU A 133 16.36 0.55 -6.11
C LEU A 133 16.82 -0.67 -5.28
N GLU A 134 18.08 -1.07 -5.39
CA GLU A 134 18.67 -2.11 -4.54
C GLU A 134 18.74 -1.71 -3.06
N ALA A 135 18.97 -0.42 -2.77
CA ALA A 135 19.07 0.11 -1.42
C ALA A 135 17.72 0.45 -0.76
N LEU A 136 16.60 0.39 -1.50
CA LEU A 136 15.25 0.71 -0.98
C LEU A 136 14.90 -0.03 0.32
N PRO A 137 15.12 -1.36 0.47
CA PRO A 137 14.65 -2.09 1.64
C PRO A 137 15.28 -1.60 2.97
N GLU A 138 16.51 -1.12 2.92
CA GLU A 138 17.33 -0.73 4.08
C GLU A 138 17.46 0.79 4.25
N ALA A 139 16.88 1.58 3.33
CA ALA A 139 17.01 3.02 3.36
C ALA A 139 16.30 3.65 4.57
N ALA A 140 16.98 4.62 5.20
CA ALA A 140 16.41 5.38 6.30
C ALA A 140 15.25 6.29 5.84
N PRO A 141 14.30 6.64 6.72
CA PRO A 141 13.13 7.45 6.36
C PRO A 141 13.46 8.76 5.64
N GLN A 142 14.50 9.49 6.06
CA GLN A 142 14.88 10.74 5.37
C GLN A 142 15.32 10.51 3.92
N LYS A 143 15.96 9.38 3.65
CA LYS A 143 16.41 9.02 2.30
C LYS A 143 15.22 8.58 1.43
N LEU A 144 14.32 7.78 2.02
CA LEU A 144 13.07 7.37 1.37
C LEU A 144 12.19 8.59 1.03
N HIS A 145 12.10 9.58 1.92
CA HIS A 145 11.42 10.84 1.65
C HIS A 145 12.01 11.55 0.43
N ALA A 146 13.34 11.72 0.39
CA ALA A 146 14.00 12.41 -0.72
C ALA A 146 13.76 11.72 -2.06
N TRP A 147 13.88 10.39 -2.10
CA TRP A 147 13.61 9.60 -3.31
C TRP A 147 12.12 9.60 -3.69
N CYS A 148 11.23 9.53 -2.71
CA CYS A 148 9.80 9.67 -2.95
C CYS A 148 9.50 11.04 -3.57
N ALA A 149 10.06 12.12 -3.04
CA ALA A 149 9.88 13.47 -3.59
C ALA A 149 10.44 13.62 -5.02
N GLU A 150 11.43 12.82 -5.41
CA GLU A 150 12.04 12.81 -6.74
C GLU A 150 11.19 12.13 -7.82
N GLY A 151 10.19 11.31 -7.47
CA GLY A 151 9.43 10.52 -8.46
C GLY A 151 9.37 9.02 -8.18
N VAL A 152 10.03 8.55 -7.12
CA VAL A 152 10.21 7.11 -6.93
C VAL A 152 9.08 6.54 -6.08
N GLY A 153 8.00 6.13 -6.75
CA GLY A 153 6.81 5.57 -6.10
C GLY A 153 7.10 4.43 -5.11
N ALA A 154 8.05 3.55 -5.43
CA ALA A 154 8.47 2.47 -4.54
C ALA A 154 9.11 2.98 -3.23
N ALA A 155 9.81 4.11 -3.27
CA ALA A 155 10.33 4.77 -2.07
C ALA A 155 9.19 5.36 -1.22
N CYS A 156 8.16 5.91 -1.85
CA CYS A 156 6.96 6.39 -1.15
C CYS A 156 6.24 5.26 -0.42
N MET A 157 6.03 4.14 -1.10
CA MET A 157 5.44 2.93 -0.52
C MET A 157 6.28 2.42 0.65
N ARG A 158 7.60 2.33 0.45
CA ARG A 158 8.52 1.87 1.51
C ARG A 158 8.54 2.80 2.72
N LEU A 159 8.41 4.11 2.52
CA LEU A 159 8.29 5.08 3.61
C LEU A 159 7.02 4.85 4.43
N LEU A 160 5.88 4.68 3.76
CA LEU A 160 4.60 4.38 4.40
C LEU A 160 4.67 3.09 5.22
N GLU A 161 5.19 2.00 4.63
CA GLU A 161 5.41 0.73 5.32
C GLU A 161 6.29 0.89 6.56
N THR A 162 7.36 1.67 6.44
CA THR A 162 8.29 1.94 7.55
C THR A 162 7.57 2.66 8.70
N TYR A 163 6.73 3.64 8.40
CA TYR A 163 5.93 4.34 9.42
C TYR A 163 4.88 3.44 10.06
N GLN A 164 4.22 2.59 9.28
CA GLN A 164 3.30 1.59 9.81
C GLN A 164 4.01 0.58 10.73
N GLN A 165 5.21 0.13 10.35
CA GLN A 165 5.99 -0.77 11.20
C GLN A 165 6.42 -0.09 12.50
N GLN A 166 6.92 1.15 12.43
CA GLN A 166 7.25 1.94 13.62
C GLN A 166 6.05 2.12 14.56
N ALA A 167 4.85 2.37 14.01
CA ALA A 167 3.63 2.47 14.79
C ALA A 167 3.23 1.14 15.45
N LYS A 168 3.40 0.01 14.74
CA LYS A 168 3.19 -1.33 15.29
C LYS A 168 4.17 -1.64 16.41
N ASP A 169 5.45 -1.35 16.23
CA ASP A 169 6.51 -1.60 17.21
C ASP A 169 6.36 -0.72 18.46
N ALA A 170 5.87 0.52 18.29
CA ALA A 170 5.58 1.44 19.38
C ALA A 170 4.25 1.17 20.09
N SER A 171 3.34 0.41 19.46
CA SER A 171 2.09 0.02 20.09
C SER A 171 2.38 -0.95 21.24
N PRO A 172 1.73 -0.78 22.41
CA PRO A 172 1.92 -1.73 23.50
C PRO A 172 1.55 -3.11 22.98
N SER A 173 2.54 -4.02 22.95
CA SER A 173 2.30 -5.43 22.67
C SER A 173 1.13 -5.87 23.53
N THR A 174 0.08 -6.41 22.91
CA THR A 174 -1.01 -7.03 23.65
C THR A 174 -0.32 -8.06 24.51
N ALA A 175 -0.26 -7.81 25.83
CA ALA A 175 0.68 -8.46 26.73
C ALA A 175 0.85 -9.92 26.34
N GLU A 176 2.05 -10.26 25.86
CA GLU A 176 2.41 -11.65 25.55
C GLU A 176 1.90 -12.47 26.74
N PRO A 177 0.99 -13.44 26.53
CA PRO A 177 0.42 -14.18 27.63
C PRO A 177 1.59 -14.66 28.50
N PRO A 178 1.58 -14.37 29.82
CA PRO A 178 2.75 -14.55 30.65
C PRO A 178 3.29 -15.95 30.44
N MET A 179 4.60 -16.05 30.17
CA MET A 179 5.24 -17.30 29.81
C MET A 179 4.83 -18.39 30.82
N PRO A 180 4.19 -19.48 30.37
CA PRO A 180 3.72 -20.53 31.26
C PRO A 180 4.85 -21.03 32.16
N GLU A 181 4.56 -21.41 33.41
CA GLU A 181 5.58 -21.91 34.35
C GLU A 181 6.34 -23.14 33.83
N ILE A 182 5.73 -23.92 32.93
CA ILE A 182 6.38 -25.05 32.24
C ILE A 182 7.49 -24.62 31.27
N CYS A 183 7.49 -23.35 30.85
CA CYS A 183 8.43 -22.75 29.92
C CYS A 183 9.53 -21.92 30.59
N LYS A 184 9.46 -21.67 31.91
CA LYS A 184 10.48 -20.91 32.62
C LYS A 184 11.59 -21.84 33.09
N GLU A 185 12.80 -21.68 32.55
CA GLU A 185 13.94 -22.55 32.88
C GLU A 185 14.28 -22.55 34.38
N GLU A 186 14.05 -21.44 35.07
CA GLU A 186 14.23 -21.32 36.52
C GLU A 186 13.10 -21.96 37.36
N SER A 187 12.01 -22.42 36.74
CA SER A 187 10.87 -22.99 37.44
C SER A 187 11.05 -24.47 37.73
N SER A 188 10.60 -24.91 38.90
CA SER A 188 10.59 -26.35 39.25
C SER A 188 9.67 -27.19 38.35
N SER A 189 8.78 -26.54 37.59
CA SER A 189 7.90 -27.18 36.61
C SER A 189 8.41 -27.12 35.18
N PHE A 190 9.65 -26.68 34.94
CA PHE A 190 10.23 -26.60 33.60
C PHE A 190 10.21 -27.96 32.88
N ASP A 191 9.63 -27.97 31.69
CA ASP A 191 9.67 -29.10 30.76
C ASP A 191 9.82 -28.56 29.33
N ALA A 192 10.97 -28.82 28.72
CA ALA A 192 11.31 -28.33 27.40
C ALA A 192 10.37 -28.89 26.30
N GLU A 193 9.94 -30.15 26.42
CA GLU A 193 9.02 -30.77 25.44
C GLU A 193 7.60 -30.23 25.61
N GLY A 194 7.11 -30.14 26.86
CA GLY A 194 5.85 -29.50 27.20
C GLY A 194 5.78 -28.02 26.80
N CYS A 195 6.86 -27.26 27.01
CA CYS A 195 6.94 -25.88 26.58
C CYS A 195 6.87 -25.74 25.05
N THR A 196 7.59 -26.60 24.31
CA THR A 196 7.54 -26.62 22.84
C THR A 196 6.14 -26.97 22.34
N ALA A 197 5.43 -27.88 23.01
CA ALA A 197 4.05 -28.23 22.68
C ALA A 197 3.09 -27.06 22.91
N VAL A 198 3.21 -26.35 24.04
CA VAL A 198 2.41 -25.16 24.35
C VAL A 198 2.72 -24.03 23.35
N ALA A 199 3.99 -23.79 23.03
CA ALA A 199 4.38 -22.79 22.04
C ALA A 199 3.80 -23.09 20.64
N ARG A 200 3.80 -24.37 20.21
CA ARG A 200 3.15 -24.76 18.94
C ARG A 200 1.65 -24.55 18.96
N GLN A 201 0.99 -24.81 20.09
CA GLN A 201 -0.45 -24.57 20.23
C GLN A 201 -0.76 -23.08 20.14
N VAL A 202 -0.05 -22.23 20.89
CA VAL A 202 -0.21 -20.77 20.84
C VAL A 202 0.07 -20.25 19.43
N ALA A 203 1.15 -20.71 18.79
CA ALA A 203 1.47 -20.34 17.41
C ALA A 203 0.37 -20.77 16.43
N SER A 204 -0.19 -21.98 16.58
CA SER A 204 -1.29 -22.47 15.76
C SER A 204 -2.59 -21.70 16.00
N GLU A 205 -2.86 -21.28 17.23
CA GLU A 205 -3.99 -20.42 17.58
C GLU A 205 -3.81 -19.00 17.02
N MET A 206 -2.62 -18.44 17.10
CA MET A 206 -2.32 -17.13 16.50
C MET A 206 -2.38 -17.17 14.98
N MET A 207 -1.85 -18.23 14.36
CA MET A 207 -1.91 -18.46 12.92
C MET A 207 -3.35 -18.72 12.48
N GLY A 208 -4.12 -19.48 13.24
CA GLY A 208 -5.56 -19.69 13.03
C GLY A 208 -6.33 -18.38 13.15
N LYS A 209 -6.05 -17.55 14.15
CA LYS A 209 -6.63 -16.21 14.29
C LYS A 209 -6.22 -15.30 13.12
N ALA A 210 -4.98 -15.33 12.66
CA ALA A 210 -4.54 -14.54 11.51
C ALA A 210 -5.22 -15.01 10.20
N LEU A 211 -5.26 -16.33 9.95
CA LEU A 211 -5.94 -16.93 8.79
C LEU A 211 -7.45 -16.68 8.78
N LEU A 212 -8.07 -16.67 9.96
CA LEU A 212 -9.49 -16.36 10.13
C LEU A 212 -9.76 -14.87 10.28
N GLY A 213 -8.73 -14.02 10.19
CA GLY A 213 -8.85 -12.56 10.33
C GLY A 213 -9.35 -12.09 11.70
N LEU A 214 -9.18 -12.87 12.77
CA LEU A 214 -9.65 -12.58 14.14
C LEU A 214 -8.69 -11.66 14.93
N GLN A 215 -7.61 -11.17 14.33
CA GLN A 215 -6.78 -10.12 14.91
C GLN A 215 -7.41 -8.75 14.61
N HIS A 216 -7.38 -7.84 15.59
CA HIS A 216 -7.95 -6.49 15.45
C HIS A 216 -7.43 -5.81 14.18
N SER A 217 -8.34 -5.59 13.24
CA SER A 217 -8.09 -5.17 11.86
C SER A 217 -7.90 -3.66 11.68
N VAL A 218 -7.58 -2.95 12.76
CA VAL A 218 -7.30 -1.51 12.73
C VAL A 218 -5.79 -1.34 12.84
N ASP A 219 -5.22 -0.69 11.83
CA ASP A 219 -3.80 -0.33 11.83
C ASP A 219 -3.45 0.55 13.04
N ALA A 220 -2.24 0.33 13.57
CA ALA A 220 -1.68 1.18 14.62
C ALA A 220 -1.65 2.64 14.13
N PRO A 221 -2.09 3.61 14.96
CA PRO A 221 -2.18 5.00 14.53
C PRO A 221 -0.78 5.58 14.27
N LEU A 222 -0.59 6.16 13.08
CA LEU A 222 0.64 6.89 12.76
C LEU A 222 0.68 8.25 13.47
N LEU A 223 1.88 8.78 13.65
CA LEU A 223 2.07 10.11 14.23
C LEU A 223 1.50 11.19 13.31
N PRO A 224 0.94 12.29 13.84
CA PRO A 224 0.42 13.39 13.04
C PRO A 224 1.39 13.92 11.97
N ALA A 225 2.67 14.09 12.33
CA ALA A 225 3.70 14.58 11.42
C ALA A 225 3.95 13.62 10.24
N GLN A 226 3.91 12.30 10.48
CA GLN A 226 4.04 11.29 9.43
C GLN A 226 2.85 11.33 8.47
N LEU A 227 1.63 11.51 9.01
CA LEU A 227 0.43 11.65 8.18
C LEU A 227 0.47 12.90 7.31
N ASP A 228 0.89 14.04 7.88
CA ASP A 228 1.01 15.31 7.15
C ASP A 228 2.09 15.23 6.04
N GLU A 229 3.18 14.51 6.30
CA GLU A 229 4.22 14.21 5.30
C GLU A 229 3.69 13.35 4.15
N LEU A 230 2.96 12.26 4.44
CA LEU A 230 2.37 11.40 3.42
C LEU A 230 1.36 12.16 2.54
N ILE A 231 0.55 13.06 3.14
CA ILE A 231 -0.35 13.94 2.40
C ILE A 231 0.44 14.83 1.42
N ALA A 232 1.53 15.44 1.89
CA ALA A 232 2.35 16.31 1.05
C ALA A 232 2.99 15.53 -0.12
N LEU A 233 3.55 14.36 0.16
CA LEU A 233 4.16 13.50 -0.86
C LEU A 233 3.12 13.02 -1.89
N CYS A 234 1.92 12.62 -1.46
CA CYS A 234 0.86 12.20 -2.39
C CYS A 234 0.45 13.33 -3.35
N ARG A 235 0.40 14.58 -2.88
CA ARG A 235 0.13 15.75 -3.74
C ARG A 235 1.23 16.02 -4.77
N VAL A 236 2.49 15.77 -4.40
CA VAL A 236 3.65 15.94 -5.30
C VAL A 236 3.69 14.83 -6.34
N GLN A 237 3.59 13.58 -5.91
CA GLN A 237 3.78 12.40 -6.76
C GLN A 237 2.55 12.06 -7.60
N GLN A 238 1.35 12.25 -7.06
CA GLN A 238 0.08 11.86 -7.68
C GLN A 238 0.06 10.39 -8.16
N GLY A 239 0.90 9.54 -7.54
CA GLY A 239 1.02 8.12 -7.87
C GLY A 239 -0.21 7.36 -7.43
N GLU A 240 -0.79 6.58 -8.33
CA GLU A 240 -2.10 5.92 -8.11
C GLU A 240 -2.11 5.04 -6.86
N THR A 241 -1.19 4.07 -6.76
CA THR A 241 -1.13 3.14 -5.62
C THR A 241 -0.77 3.85 -4.32
N PHE A 242 0.25 4.71 -4.33
CA PHE A 242 0.72 5.37 -3.11
C PHE A 242 -0.34 6.30 -2.51
N CYS A 243 -1.06 7.06 -3.35
CA CYS A 243 -2.14 7.92 -2.88
C CYS A 243 -3.34 7.13 -2.37
N ALA A 244 -3.64 5.95 -2.95
CA ALA A 244 -4.69 5.08 -2.45
C ALA A 244 -4.35 4.54 -1.05
N ASP A 245 -3.15 4.00 -0.84
CA ASP A 245 -2.72 3.47 0.47
C ASP A 245 -2.57 4.58 1.53
N THR A 246 -2.15 5.78 1.09
CA THR A 246 -2.16 6.99 1.93
C THR A 246 -3.58 7.35 2.34
N ALA A 247 -4.56 7.30 1.42
CA ALA A 247 -5.96 7.55 1.72
C ALA A 247 -6.50 6.56 2.74
N GLU A 248 -6.16 5.28 2.60
CA GLU A 248 -6.55 4.23 3.54
C GLU A 248 -6.00 4.48 4.95
N THR A 249 -4.72 4.82 5.04
CA THR A 249 -4.04 5.14 6.30
C THR A 249 -4.64 6.38 6.98
N LEU A 250 -4.92 7.43 6.19
CA LEU A 250 -5.57 8.65 6.68
C LEU A 250 -6.99 8.36 7.18
N TRP A 251 -7.73 7.51 6.47
CA TRP A 251 -9.09 7.14 6.83
C TRP A 251 -9.15 6.39 8.17
N SER A 252 -8.32 5.36 8.33
CA SER A 252 -8.22 4.61 9.60
C SER A 252 -7.68 5.48 10.76
N SER A 253 -6.95 6.54 10.45
CA SER A 253 -6.48 7.56 11.41
C SER A 253 -7.52 8.66 11.70
N GLY A 254 -8.71 8.61 11.10
CA GLY A 254 -9.78 9.58 11.31
C GLY A 254 -9.61 10.92 10.60
N ARG A 255 -8.72 11.01 9.59
CA ARG A 255 -8.53 12.19 8.73
C ARG A 255 -9.35 12.06 7.45
N LEU A 256 -10.68 11.96 7.60
CA LEU A 256 -11.60 11.58 6.51
C LEU A 256 -11.55 12.52 5.31
N GLN A 257 -11.46 13.84 5.54
CA GLN A 257 -11.41 14.82 4.47
C GLN A 257 -10.15 14.65 3.61
N GLN A 258 -8.99 14.52 4.27
CA GLN A 258 -7.70 14.33 3.61
C GLN A 258 -7.62 12.95 2.94
N ALA A 259 -8.21 11.92 3.54
CA ALA A 259 -8.33 10.60 2.92
C ALA A 259 -9.09 10.66 1.59
N ARG A 260 -10.23 11.37 1.54
CA ARG A 260 -10.97 11.58 0.28
C ARG A 260 -10.10 12.33 -0.74
N GLU A 261 -9.41 13.40 -0.34
CA GLU A 261 -8.53 14.15 -1.25
C GLU A 261 -7.42 13.27 -1.85
N ALA A 262 -6.75 12.45 -1.01
CA ALA A 262 -5.74 11.52 -1.48
C ALA A 262 -6.32 10.47 -2.44
N LEU A 263 -7.52 9.97 -2.17
CA LEU A 263 -8.22 9.01 -3.04
C LEU A 263 -8.68 9.64 -4.37
N GLN A 264 -9.01 10.93 -4.38
CA GLN A 264 -9.27 11.67 -5.61
C GLN A 264 -7.99 11.81 -6.45
N LEU A 265 -6.84 12.05 -5.81
CA LEU A 265 -5.55 12.12 -6.48
C LEU A 265 -5.15 10.76 -7.08
N SER A 266 -5.34 9.64 -6.35
CA SER A 266 -5.04 8.30 -6.90
C SER A 266 -5.86 7.97 -8.15
N CYS A 267 -7.03 8.61 -8.29
CA CYS A 267 -7.97 8.38 -9.37
C CYS A 267 -7.93 9.43 -10.48
N ALA A 268 -7.08 10.46 -10.37
CA ALA A 268 -7.06 11.58 -11.31
C ALA A 268 -6.73 11.14 -12.75
N GLN A 269 -5.84 10.14 -12.89
CA GLN A 269 -5.41 9.64 -14.20
C GLN A 269 -6.38 8.61 -14.80
N ARG A 270 -7.17 7.92 -13.96
CA ARG A 270 -8.06 6.81 -14.36
C ARG A 270 -9.36 6.81 -13.57
N ALA A 271 -10.14 7.88 -13.72
CA ALA A 271 -11.38 8.07 -12.96
C ALA A 271 -12.41 6.93 -13.13
N ASP A 272 -12.42 6.26 -14.29
CA ASP A 272 -13.34 5.17 -14.61
C ASP A 272 -12.80 3.78 -14.21
N ALA A 273 -11.60 3.68 -13.65
CA ALA A 273 -11.08 2.40 -13.17
C ALA A 273 -11.99 1.85 -12.06
N PRO A 274 -12.27 0.53 -12.01
CA PRO A 274 -13.12 -0.05 -10.96
C PRO A 274 -12.66 0.28 -9.53
N ALA A 275 -11.34 0.43 -9.33
CA ALA A 275 -10.74 0.81 -8.06
C ALA A 275 -11.12 2.23 -7.59
N CYS A 276 -11.63 3.09 -8.49
CA CYS A 276 -11.99 4.47 -8.19
C CYS A 276 -13.43 4.68 -7.74
N GLY A 277 -14.22 3.60 -7.63
CA GLY A 277 -15.58 3.64 -7.07
C GLY A 277 -15.66 4.35 -5.70
N PRO A 278 -14.79 4.03 -4.71
CA PRO A 278 -14.79 4.70 -3.42
C PRO A 278 -14.52 6.22 -3.52
N ALA A 279 -13.68 6.67 -4.47
CA ALA A 279 -13.40 8.10 -4.69
C ALA A 279 -14.67 8.88 -5.09
N LYS A 280 -15.52 8.24 -5.91
CA LYS A 280 -16.80 8.79 -6.36
C LYS A 280 -17.83 8.80 -5.24
N ASP A 281 -17.98 7.69 -4.52
CA ASP A 281 -19.02 7.52 -3.50
C ASP A 281 -18.79 8.43 -2.30
N LEU A 282 -17.53 8.72 -1.96
CA LEU A 282 -17.16 9.69 -0.93
C LEU A 282 -17.35 11.15 -1.35
N GLY A 283 -17.89 11.41 -2.54
CA GLY A 283 -18.25 12.76 -2.98
C GLY A 283 -19.19 13.48 -2.01
N VAL A 284 -20.01 12.74 -1.26
CA VAL A 284 -20.90 13.30 -0.22
C VAL A 284 -20.14 14.06 0.89
N LEU A 285 -18.87 13.69 1.13
CA LEU A 285 -18.03 14.37 2.13
C LEU A 285 -17.50 15.73 1.63
N ALA A 286 -17.56 16.03 0.33
CA ALA A 286 -16.95 17.24 -0.23
C ALA A 286 -17.50 18.54 0.40
N SER A 287 -18.79 18.54 0.73
CA SER A 287 -19.50 19.69 1.30
C SER A 287 -19.49 19.73 2.84
N ALA A 288 -18.99 18.68 3.50
CA ALA A 288 -18.95 18.63 4.95
C ALA A 288 -17.74 19.43 5.48
N PRO A 289 -17.91 20.31 6.48
CA PRO A 289 -16.77 20.97 7.09
C PRO A 289 -15.91 19.94 7.83
N GLY A 290 -14.58 20.08 7.75
CA GLY A 290 -13.66 19.10 8.35
C GLY A 290 -13.89 18.88 9.86
N THR A 291 -14.36 19.90 10.58
CA THR A 291 -14.73 19.79 12.00
C THR A 291 -15.94 18.89 12.26
N ALA A 292 -16.89 18.81 11.30
CA ALA A 292 -18.04 17.92 11.39
C ALA A 292 -17.66 16.45 11.16
N LEU A 293 -16.56 16.22 10.44
CA LEU A 293 -15.98 14.89 10.19
C LEU A 293 -14.91 14.50 11.22
N ALA A 294 -14.68 15.32 12.26
CA ALA A 294 -13.71 15.00 13.28
C ALA A 294 -14.17 13.75 14.08
N PRO A 295 -13.26 12.79 14.35
CA PRO A 295 -13.55 11.65 15.20
C PRO A 295 -13.93 12.06 16.62
N VAL A 296 -14.90 11.37 17.20
CA VAL A 296 -15.35 11.53 18.59
C VAL A 296 -15.26 10.19 19.32
N THR A 297 -14.72 10.20 20.53
CA THR A 297 -14.74 9.05 21.44
C THR A 297 -16.19 8.72 21.80
N ALA A 298 -16.67 7.55 21.38
CA ALA A 298 -18.00 7.08 21.73
C ALA A 298 -18.06 6.69 23.22
N SER A 299 -18.92 7.35 23.98
CA SER A 299 -19.21 7.03 25.39
C SER A 299 -20.43 6.12 25.57
N ALA A 300 -21.28 6.02 24.56
CA ALA A 300 -22.43 5.13 24.49
C ALA A 300 -22.60 4.59 23.06
N LEU A 301 -23.26 3.44 22.91
CA LEU A 301 -23.61 2.93 21.59
C LEU A 301 -24.61 3.88 20.92
N PRO A 302 -24.50 4.13 19.62
CA PRO A 302 -25.46 4.97 18.91
C PRO A 302 -26.84 4.28 18.89
N CYS A 303 -27.90 5.07 18.73
CA CYS A 303 -29.26 4.56 18.56
C CYS A 303 -29.85 4.96 17.21
N GLY A 304 -30.55 4.04 16.56
CA GLY A 304 -31.31 4.30 15.34
C GLY A 304 -30.58 3.83 14.08
N SER A 305 -31.10 4.26 12.93
CA SER A 305 -30.70 3.77 11.62
C SER A 305 -29.60 4.61 10.97
N PHE A 306 -28.69 3.91 10.31
CA PHE A 306 -27.55 4.45 9.58
C PHE A 306 -27.44 3.74 8.24
N GLU A 307 -27.16 4.48 7.18
CA GLU A 307 -26.97 3.90 5.85
C GLU A 307 -25.69 4.41 5.19
N ALA A 308 -25.00 3.51 4.50
CA ALA A 308 -23.83 3.80 3.68
C ALA A 308 -24.09 3.37 2.23
N GLU A 309 -23.72 4.23 1.29
CA GLU A 309 -23.78 3.93 -0.15
C GLU A 309 -22.89 2.72 -0.50
N ARG A 310 -21.71 2.67 0.12
CA ARG A 310 -20.74 1.59 -0.02
C ARG A 310 -20.37 1.02 1.34
N SER A 311 -20.72 -0.24 1.58
CA SER A 311 -20.28 -1.03 2.71
C SER A 311 -20.63 -2.50 2.52
N VAL A 312 -19.92 -3.40 3.23
CA VAL A 312 -20.35 -4.80 3.41
C VAL A 312 -21.72 -4.89 4.10
N LEU A 313 -21.99 -3.98 5.04
CA LEU A 313 -23.28 -3.84 5.73
C LEU A 313 -23.81 -2.43 5.43
N SER A 314 -24.55 -2.27 4.33
CA SER A 314 -25.01 -0.95 3.86
C SER A 314 -26.05 -0.29 4.75
N GLN A 315 -26.80 -1.06 5.55
CA GLN A 315 -27.78 -0.56 6.50
C GLN A 315 -27.51 -1.13 7.88
N LEU A 316 -27.45 -0.26 8.88
CA LEU A 316 -27.25 -0.62 10.28
C LEU A 316 -28.33 0.05 11.12
N ARG A 317 -29.06 -0.72 11.93
CA ARG A 317 -30.00 -0.20 12.91
C ARG A 317 -29.59 -0.64 14.30
N PHE A 318 -29.14 0.32 15.10
CA PHE A 318 -28.77 0.09 16.48
C PHE A 318 -29.99 0.18 17.39
N LEU A 319 -30.21 -0.87 18.15
CA LEU A 319 -31.31 -1.05 19.09
C LEU A 319 -30.79 -1.04 20.54
N GLN A 320 -31.69 -1.26 21.49
CA GLN A 320 -31.33 -1.42 22.90
C GLN A 320 -30.37 -2.60 23.14
N ASP A 321 -29.60 -2.49 24.23
CA ASP A 321 -28.68 -3.52 24.71
C ASP A 321 -27.61 -3.96 23.70
N GLY A 322 -27.26 -3.05 22.77
CA GLY A 322 -26.24 -3.29 21.75
C GLY A 322 -26.65 -4.30 20.68
N VAL A 323 -27.95 -4.52 20.46
CA VAL A 323 -28.43 -5.30 19.32
C VAL A 323 -28.31 -4.45 18.05
N VAL A 324 -27.76 -5.02 16.98
CA VAL A 324 -27.63 -4.37 15.68
C VAL A 324 -28.31 -5.20 14.61
N GLU A 325 -29.36 -4.66 14.01
CA GLU A 325 -29.90 -5.22 12.78
C GLU A 325 -29.09 -4.68 11.60
N ALA A 326 -28.66 -5.57 10.71
CA ALA A 326 -27.93 -5.19 9.52
C ALA A 326 -28.71 -5.64 8.28
N GLY A 327 -28.83 -4.74 7.29
CA GLY A 327 -29.56 -5.00 6.05
C GLY A 327 -29.10 -6.29 5.36
N GLY A 328 -30.05 -7.13 4.97
CA GLY A 328 -29.78 -8.40 4.30
C GLY A 328 -29.39 -9.57 5.22
N ARG A 329 -29.45 -9.40 6.55
CA ARG A 329 -29.23 -10.49 7.51
C ARG A 329 -30.51 -10.83 8.26
N GLU A 330 -30.75 -12.13 8.48
CA GLU A 330 -31.88 -12.61 9.29
C GLU A 330 -31.59 -12.56 10.79
N GLN A 331 -30.33 -12.78 11.18
CA GLN A 331 -29.91 -12.78 12.58
C GLN A 331 -29.27 -11.44 12.96
N PRO A 332 -29.67 -10.85 14.10
CA PRO A 332 -29.09 -9.62 14.58
C PRO A 332 -27.66 -9.83 15.08
N LEU A 333 -26.83 -8.81 14.92
CA LEU A 333 -25.47 -8.76 15.44
C LEU A 333 -25.45 -8.10 16.83
N ARG A 334 -24.29 -8.17 17.49
CA ARG A 334 -24.06 -7.50 18.78
C ARG A 334 -22.98 -6.46 18.62
N ALA A 335 -23.21 -5.28 19.18
CA ALA A 335 -22.23 -4.22 19.28
C ALA A 335 -21.77 -4.01 20.72
N SER A 336 -20.51 -3.60 20.87
CA SER A 336 -19.93 -3.16 22.13
C SER A 336 -19.06 -1.93 21.92
N LEU A 337 -18.71 -1.27 23.03
CA LEU A 337 -17.74 -0.19 23.03
C LEU A 337 -16.40 -0.71 23.51
N ARG A 338 -15.34 -0.33 22.80
CA ARG A 338 -13.95 -0.57 23.20
C ARG A 338 -13.10 0.61 22.76
N ASP A 339 -12.35 1.18 23.69
CA ASP A 339 -11.44 2.31 23.44
C ASP A 339 -12.10 3.50 22.70
N GLY A 340 -13.37 3.77 23.01
CA GLY A 340 -14.13 4.84 22.39
C GLY A 340 -14.59 4.57 20.96
N ARG A 341 -14.49 3.33 20.49
CA ARG A 341 -14.94 2.87 19.18
C ARG A 341 -16.07 1.86 19.33
N ILE A 342 -16.89 1.77 18.29
CA ILE A 342 -18.05 0.86 18.24
C ILE A 342 -17.62 -0.39 17.48
N LEU A 343 -17.65 -1.54 18.13
CA LEU A 343 -17.29 -2.83 17.53
C LEU A 343 -18.58 -3.59 17.28
N ILE A 344 -18.83 -4.01 16.03
CA ILE A 344 -19.91 -4.94 15.70
C ILE A 344 -19.30 -6.33 15.55
N HIS A 345 -19.68 -7.22 16.46
CA HIS A 345 -19.15 -8.57 16.53
C HIS A 345 -19.66 -9.43 15.39
N ARG A 346 -18.73 -10.17 14.77
CA ARG A 346 -19.04 -11.13 13.73
C ARG A 346 -18.88 -12.54 14.27
N GLU A 347 -19.66 -13.46 13.71
CA GLU A 347 -19.52 -14.89 14.00
C GLU A 347 -18.21 -15.47 13.45
N LEU A 348 -17.76 -14.94 12.30
CA LEU A 348 -16.54 -15.32 11.60
C LEU A 348 -15.85 -14.06 11.05
N GLY A 349 -14.54 -13.95 11.27
CA GLY A 349 -13.74 -12.78 10.87
C GLY A 349 -13.59 -11.71 11.96
N SER A 350 -12.78 -10.69 11.69
CA SER A 350 -12.61 -9.52 12.57
C SER A 350 -13.92 -8.76 12.72
N ASP A 351 -14.18 -8.26 13.92
CA ASP A 351 -15.24 -7.29 14.19
C ASP A 351 -15.20 -6.10 13.21
N PHE A 352 -16.37 -5.59 12.84
CA PHE A 352 -16.43 -4.30 12.14
C PHE A 352 -16.18 -3.18 13.15
N VAL A 353 -15.31 -2.24 12.81
CA VAL A 353 -14.95 -1.14 13.71
C VAL A 353 -15.44 0.16 13.13
N LEU A 354 -16.35 0.80 13.86
CA LEU A 354 -16.94 2.08 13.50
C LEU A 354 -16.43 3.19 14.42
N GLN A 355 -16.08 4.32 13.81
CA GLN A 355 -15.71 5.57 14.47
C GLN A 355 -16.90 6.52 14.44
N LEU A 356 -17.33 7.00 15.61
CA LEU A 356 -18.31 8.08 15.71
C LEU A 356 -17.66 9.40 15.27
N LEU A 357 -18.42 10.22 14.54
CA LEU A 357 -18.00 11.54 14.06
C LEU A 357 -18.79 12.66 14.74
N GLN A 358 -18.25 13.88 14.71
CA GLN A 358 -18.84 15.05 15.35
C GLN A 358 -20.25 15.40 14.84
N ASN A 359 -20.56 15.11 13.58
CA ASN A 359 -21.89 15.26 12.99
C ASN A 359 -22.89 14.15 13.37
N GLY A 360 -22.48 13.18 14.19
CA GLY A 360 -23.32 12.06 14.61
C GLY A 360 -23.40 10.90 13.61
N ASN A 361 -22.65 10.96 12.50
CA ASN A 361 -22.49 9.87 11.54
C ASN A 361 -21.38 8.91 11.98
N LEU A 362 -21.29 7.76 11.29
CA LEU A 362 -20.28 6.74 11.58
C LEU A 362 -19.35 6.54 10.37
N ALA A 363 -18.10 6.19 10.63
CA ALA A 363 -17.14 5.79 9.61
C ALA A 363 -16.60 4.39 9.90
N GLY A 364 -16.64 3.49 8.92
CA GLY A 364 -16.00 2.17 9.01
C GLY A 364 -14.49 2.30 8.83
N ILE A 365 -13.70 1.96 9.85
CA ILE A 365 -12.25 2.22 9.88
C ILE A 365 -11.41 0.94 9.89
N ASP A 366 -12.05 -0.22 9.98
CA ASP A 366 -11.41 -1.53 9.81
C ASP A 366 -11.07 -1.81 8.34
N GLY A 367 -10.11 -2.69 8.09
CA GLY A 367 -9.69 -3.05 6.72
C GLY A 367 -10.80 -3.68 5.86
N GLY A 368 -11.84 -4.27 6.46
CA GLY A 368 -12.94 -4.92 5.73
C GLY A 368 -14.10 -3.99 5.37
N ASN A 369 -14.20 -2.83 6.00
CA ASN A 369 -15.27 -1.84 5.82
C ASN A 369 -14.74 -0.41 5.62
N ARG A 370 -13.47 -0.30 5.22
CA ARG A 370 -12.78 0.97 4.96
C ARG A 370 -13.54 1.77 3.89
N PHE A 371 -13.56 3.10 4.06
CA PHE A 371 -14.32 4.05 3.24
C PHE A 371 -15.85 3.95 3.35
N ALA A 372 -16.41 3.12 4.24
CA ALA A 372 -17.83 3.16 4.54
C ALA A 372 -18.17 4.42 5.37
N TYR A 373 -18.97 5.31 4.80
CA TYR A 373 -19.53 6.47 5.49
C TYR A 373 -21.02 6.27 5.71
N TYR A 374 -21.41 6.19 6.98
CA TYR A 374 -22.76 5.88 7.41
C TYR A 374 -23.49 7.13 7.87
N GLU A 375 -24.46 7.55 7.08
CA GLU A 375 -25.31 8.67 7.42
C GLU A 375 -26.43 8.23 8.35
N ARG A 376 -26.56 8.93 9.48
CA ARG A 376 -27.71 8.80 10.36
C ARG A 376 -28.97 9.19 9.59
N LYS A 377 -29.95 8.28 9.54
CA LYS A 377 -31.26 8.59 9.00
C LYS A 377 -32.14 9.26 10.07
N PRO A 378 -33.02 10.19 9.66
CA PRO A 378 -34.05 10.72 10.55
C PRO A 378 -34.88 9.55 11.11
N ALA A 379 -35.13 9.55 12.42
CA ALA A 379 -35.86 8.46 13.07
C ALA A 379 -37.23 8.25 12.41
N ALA A 380 -37.42 7.12 11.73
CA ALA A 380 -38.70 6.72 11.19
C ALA A 380 -39.58 6.16 12.32
N GLY A 381 -40.02 7.02 13.24
CA GLY A 381 -41.03 6.70 14.26
C GLY A 381 -40.58 5.75 15.40
N ASN A 382 -40.83 6.19 16.63
CA ASN A 382 -40.90 5.39 17.88
C ASN A 382 -39.72 4.48 18.31
N ASP A 383 -38.52 4.63 17.78
CA ASP A 383 -37.38 3.83 18.26
C ASP A 383 -36.79 4.40 19.57
N ARG A 384 -37.30 3.87 20.68
CA ARG A 384 -36.72 4.04 22.02
C ARG A 384 -35.42 3.25 22.12
N CYS A 385 -34.29 3.90 21.94
CA CYS A 385 -33.13 3.53 22.76
C CYS A 385 -33.04 4.54 23.91
N THR A 386 -33.04 4.01 25.12
CA THR A 386 -32.53 4.74 26.27
C THR A 386 -31.02 4.56 26.26
N PRO A 387 -30.23 5.65 26.28
CA PRO A 387 -28.77 5.56 26.36
C PRO A 387 -28.30 4.85 27.64
#